data_AF-A0A9E5EQX1-F1
#
_entry.id   AF-A0A9E5EQX1-F1
#
_cell.length_a   1.000
_cell.length_b   1.000
_cell.length_c   1.000
_cell.angle_alpha   90.00
_cell.angle_beta   90.00
_cell.angle_gamma   90.00
#
_symmetry.space_group_name_H-M   'P 1'
#
loop_
_entity.id
_entity.type
_entity.pdbx_description
1 polymer ?
#
loop_
_entity_poly.entity_id
_entity_poly.type
_entity_poly.pdbx_seq_one_letter_code
_entity_poly.pdbx_strand_id
1 'polypeptide(L)' 'MAHRTVPATMRAVVLTEFGGPEVLRLTEVPVPVPAADELLVRVHATALNRADLLQRRGFYP' A
#
# COMPACT_ATOMS: atom_id res chain seq x y z
N MET A 1 -16.71 -19.78 -8.53
CA MET A 1 -15.64 -18.79 -8.77
C MET A 1 -14.33 -19.43 -8.36
N ALA A 2 -13.33 -19.52 -9.24
CA ALA A 2 -12.04 -20.12 -8.88
C ALA A 2 -11.38 -19.26 -7.80
N HIS A 3 -11.02 -19.87 -6.66
CA HIS A 3 -10.23 -19.19 -5.64
C HIS A 3 -8.84 -18.94 -6.22
N ARG A 4 -8.52 -17.68 -6.51
CA ARG A 4 -7.22 -17.30 -7.09
C ARG A 4 -6.16 -17.40 -5.99
N THR A 5 -5.06 -18.10 -6.27
CA THR A 5 -3.94 -18.23 -5.33
C THR A 5 -3.37 -16.85 -5.00
N VAL A 6 -3.14 -16.60 -3.71
CA VAL A 6 -2.49 -15.37 -3.22
C VAL A 6 -0.99 -15.48 -3.48
N PRO A 7 -0.35 -14.51 -4.17
CA PRO A 7 1.09 -14.56 -4.41
C PRO A 7 1.88 -14.29 -3.12
N ALA A 8 3.17 -14.66 -3.10
CA ALA A 8 4.05 -14.36 -1.97
C ALA A 8 4.35 -12.84 -1.84
N THR A 9 4.36 -12.12 -2.95
CA THR A 9 4.62 -10.67 -3.02
C THR A 9 3.56 -9.93 -3.81
N MET A 10 3.45 -8.62 -3.58
CA MET A 10 2.60 -7.68 -4.31
C MET A 10 3.36 -6.39 -4.62
N ARG A 11 2.88 -5.63 -5.61
CA ARG A 11 3.39 -4.28 -5.88
C ARG A 11 2.70 -3.27 -4.97
N ALA A 12 3.48 -2.42 -4.33
CA ALA A 12 2.99 -1.34 -3.46
C ALA A 12 3.78 -0.05 -3.71
N VAL A 13 3.10 1.09 -3.53
CA VAL A 13 3.78 2.39 -3.43
C VAL A 13 4.25 2.56 -1.99
N VAL A 14 5.56 2.64 -1.80
CA VAL A 14 6.21 2.71 -0.49
C VAL A 14 6.85 4.10 -0.31
N LEU A 15 6.77 4.58 0.92
CA LEU A 15 7.37 5.81 1.42
C LEU A 15 8.41 5.43 2.48
N THR A 16 9.69 5.73 2.25
CA THR A 16 10.78 5.47 3.20
C THR A 16 11.33 6.74 3.86
N GLU A 17 11.02 7.91 3.30
CA GLU A 17 11.41 9.23 3.78
C GLU A 17 10.36 10.26 3.37
N PHE A 18 10.33 11.43 4.03
CA PHE A 18 9.44 12.53 3.65
C PHE A 18 10.07 13.40 2.56
N GLY A 19 9.28 13.96 1.65
CA GLY A 19 9.81 14.81 0.58
C GLY A 19 8.77 15.27 -0.44
N GLY A 20 9.18 15.50 -1.70
CA GLY A 20 8.32 15.73 -2.86
C GLY A 20 7.75 14.42 -3.45
N PRO A 21 6.95 14.44 -4.52
CA PRO A 21 6.34 13.22 -5.08
C PRO A 21 7.36 12.12 -5.43
N GLU A 22 8.60 12.54 -5.72
CA GLU A 22 9.75 11.71 -6.01
C GLU A 22 10.21 10.82 -4.85
N VAL A 23 9.64 10.91 -3.64
CA VAL A 23 9.94 9.92 -2.58
C VAL A 23 9.05 8.67 -2.67
N LEU A 24 7.98 8.72 -3.46
CA LEU A 24 7.11 7.56 -3.68
C LEU A 24 7.79 6.55 -4.62
N ARG A 25 7.93 5.30 -4.18
CA ARG A 25 8.56 4.23 -4.95
C ARG A 25 7.60 3.07 -5.12
N LEU A 26 7.37 2.66 -6.38
CA LEU A 26 6.66 1.42 -6.66
C LEU A 26 7.64 0.26 -6.52
N THR A 27 7.38 -0.62 -5.56
CA THR A 27 8.27 -1.74 -5.23
C THR A 27 7.46 -3.02 -5.00
N GLU A 28 8.15 -4.16 -4.99
CA GLU A 28 7.58 -5.42 -4.52
C GLU A 28 7.75 -5.54 -3.00
N VAL A 29 6.68 -5.98 -2.32
CA VAL A 29 6.63 -6.21 -0.88
C VAL A 29 5.92 -7.54 -0.61
N PRO A 30 6.14 -8.21 0.54
CA PRO A 30 5.37 -9.39 0.91
C PRO A 30 3.86 -9.11 0.95
N VAL A 31 3.05 -10.07 0.53
CA VAL A 31 1.60 -9.99 0.77
C VAL A 31 1.36 -10.16 2.27
N PRO A 32 0.58 -9.27 2.92
CA PRO A 32 0.29 -9.38 4.34
C PRO A 32 -0.52 -10.66 4.63
N VAL A 33 -0.23 -11.30 5.75
CA VAL A 33 -1.00 -12.43 6.27
C VAL A 33 -2.01 -11.86 7.28
N PRO A 34 -3.33 -11.92 6.99
CA PRO A 34 -4.33 -11.40 7.90
C PRO A 34 -4.37 -12.22 9.20
N ALA A 35 -4.63 -11.54 10.32
CA ALA A 35 -5.02 -12.21 11.57
C ALA A 35 -6.41 -12.85 11.47
N ALA A 36 -6.85 -13.52 12.54
CA ALA A 36 -8.12 -14.25 12.56
C ALA A 36 -9.36 -13.35 12.35
N ASP A 37 -9.27 -12.08 12.68
CA ASP A 37 -10.32 -11.06 12.60
C ASP A 37 -10.12 -10.03 11.48
N GLU A 38 -9.13 -10.26 10.61
CA GLU A 38 -8.80 -9.38 9.48
C GLU A 38 -9.18 -10.00 8.14
N LEU A 39 -9.32 -9.14 7.11
CA LEU A 39 -9.57 -9.56 5.74
C LEU A 39 -8.39 -9.17 4.84
N LEU A 40 -7.95 -10.11 4.01
CA LEU A 40 -7.03 -9.80 2.91
C LEU A 40 -7.82 -9.31 1.69
N VAL A 41 -7.66 -8.02 1.36
CA VAL A 41 -8.34 -7.39 0.22
C VAL A 41 -7.40 -7.25 -0.97
N ARG A 42 -7.78 -7.81 -2.12
CA ARG A 42 -7.10 -7.53 -3.39
C ARG A 42 -7.54 -6.18 -3.93
N VAL A 43 -6.73 -5.14 -3.69
CA VAL A 43 -6.96 -3.79 -4.21
C VAL A 43 -6.97 -3.81 -5.73
N HIS A 44 -8.12 -3.48 -6.34
CA HIS A 44 -8.25 -3.33 -7.79
C HIS A 44 -7.99 -1.89 -8.25
N ALA A 45 -8.45 -0.93 -7.44
CA ALA A 45 -8.23 0.50 -7.63
C ALA A 45 -8.19 1.17 -6.25
N THR A 46 -7.53 2.31 -6.18
CA THR A 46 -7.51 3.20 -5.02
C THR A 46 -7.53 4.65 -5.51
N ALA A 47 -7.81 5.59 -4.61
CA ALA A 47 -7.86 7.02 -4.91
C ALA A 47 -6.81 7.78 -4.11
N LEU A 48 -6.36 8.92 -4.64
CA LEU A 48 -5.54 9.87 -3.91
C LEU A 48 -6.43 10.82 -3.12
N ASN A 49 -6.04 11.06 -1.87
CA ASN A 49 -6.69 11.95 -0.93
C ASN A 49 -5.73 13.04 -0.47
N ARG A 50 -6.28 14.14 0.06
CA ARG A 50 -5.46 15.22 0.66
C ARG A 50 -4.57 14.71 1.80
N ALA A 51 -5.02 13.70 2.54
CA ALA A 51 -4.27 13.05 3.60
C ALA A 51 -2.94 12.47 3.09
N ASP A 52 -2.91 11.86 1.91
CA ASP A 52 -1.70 11.27 1.32
C ASP A 52 -0.62 12.33 1.07
N LEU A 53 -1.03 13.55 0.72
CA LEU A 53 -0.11 14.68 0.54
C LEU A 53 0.48 15.17 1.87
N LEU A 54 -0.26 15.06 2.96
CA LEU A 54 0.24 15.40 4.30
C LEU A 54 1.17 14.29 4.80
N GLN A 55 0.78 13.02 4.63
CA GLN A 55 1.57 11.85 5.03
C GLN A 55 2.94 11.86 4.34
N ARG A 56 2.95 12.00 3.01
CA ARG A 56 4.18 12.03 2.20
C ARG A 56 5.13 13.17 2.58
N ARG A 57 4.59 14.31 3.03
CA ARG A 57 5.38 15.48 3.45
C ARG A 57 5.78 15.46 4.93
N GLY A 58 5.35 14.45 5.70
CA GLY A 58 5.64 14.37 7.13
C GLY A 58 4.79 15.30 7.99
N PHE A 59 3.61 15.69 7.51
CA PHE A 59 2.68 16.59 8.20
C PHE A 59 1.37 15.90 8.60
N TYR A 60 1.29 14.57 8.49
CA TYR A 60 0.16 13.79 8.99
C TYR A 60 0.52 13.24 10.38
N PRO A 61 -0.33 13.45 11.40
CA PRO A 61 -0.03 13.14 12.80
C PRO A 61 0.07 11.64 13.09
#